data_AF-A0AAV9WK15-F1
#
_entry.id   AF-A0AAV9WK15-F1
#
_cell.length_a   1.000
_cell.length_b   1.000
_cell.length_c   1.000
_cell.angle_alpha   90.00
_cell.angle_beta   90.00
_cell.angle_gamma   90.00
#
_symmetry.space_group_name_H-M   'P 1'
#
loop_
_entity.id
_entity.type
_entity.pdbx_description
1 polymer ?
#
loop_
_entity_poly.entity_id
_entity_poly.type
_entity_poly.pdbx_seq_one_letter_code
_entity_poly.pdbx_strand_id
1 'polypeptide(L)'
;MRPAQRFIFLAIFAFVAWYLFIRSPAAKVAVPVELRDDLPPTVAKFVKKKLNKARPVTFTIGDEFSLDNLHNIREKLLPWGRASNYVVLCLDEPCMQMNPDGIKRIDVSMVRGGRGTVLILFALYLTEKNYSFLHVDSDICLTGTHDPFSRMLKQTDDSWDVQFMEEDDKLDPGFWMSRPSPGTLTYLRATEALLKDPKNKGYSSTYLLREGIRGLSLRYHLLDTKDFKSWADYQSWESQNFATEPQIDVLIQGTTAIHFTCIDKSVRPYFGKLYGGWSDYNGYYSNIRGRYLMVSGISGNKEQVINFIALAVQLAIDSGRTLILPYYVEMIQRQMKKVGPDTIPEYKRIPTFPFYRVVDINSISGVVDYVEASFALNREKHTGKDVPLDNLVLDEKMLELEEGTGYPKLLTRVRQRSGAAALSIELQGFEMRNAATFDSVVEAYAKTAKGKLRICRNIDDKETACEKRCT
;
A
#
# COMPACT_ATOMS: atom_id res chain seq x y z
N MET A 1 22.34 -21.62 48.32
CA MET A 1 23.29 -20.49 48.33
C MET A 1 23.51 -20.01 49.75
N ARG A 2 24.77 -19.83 50.16
CA ARG A 2 25.10 -19.24 51.47
C ARG A 2 24.65 -17.76 51.50
N PRO A 3 24.33 -17.17 52.66
CA PRO A 3 23.82 -15.79 52.76
C PRO A 3 24.68 -14.75 52.03
N ALA A 4 26.01 -14.89 52.11
CA ALA A 4 26.96 -14.01 51.42
C ALA A 4 26.83 -14.04 49.88
N GLN A 5 26.51 -15.20 49.29
CA GLN A 5 26.35 -15.33 47.84
C GLN A 5 25.07 -14.67 47.35
N ARG A 6 24.00 -14.64 48.17
CA ARG A 6 22.76 -13.94 47.84
C ARG A 6 22.98 -12.42 47.83
N PHE A 7 23.80 -11.91 48.75
CA PHE A 7 24.11 -10.49 48.84
C PHE A 7 24.93 -10.01 47.63
N ILE A 8 25.91 -10.80 47.20
CA ILE A 8 26.72 -10.50 46.00
C ILE A 8 25.83 -10.53 44.75
N PHE A 9 24.93 -11.51 44.62
CA PHE A 9 24.02 -11.58 43.48
C PHE A 9 23.06 -10.39 43.42
N LEU A 10 22.49 -9.99 44.56
CA LEU A 10 21.62 -8.81 44.65
C LEU A 10 22.38 -7.51 44.34
N ALA A 11 23.62 -7.37 44.80
CA ALA A 11 24.44 -6.20 44.52
C ALA A 11 24.81 -6.11 43.03
N ILE A 12 25.16 -7.23 42.39
CA ILE A 12 25.45 -7.29 40.95
C ILE A 12 24.17 -7.01 40.15
N PHE A 13 23.03 -7.59 40.53
CA PHE A 13 21.77 -7.36 39.84
C PHE A 13 21.30 -5.91 39.97
N ALA A 14 21.42 -5.31 41.16
CA ALA A 14 21.12 -3.90 41.38
C ALA A 14 22.07 -3.00 40.60
N PHE A 15 23.37 -3.32 40.53
CA PHE A 15 24.33 -2.56 39.72
C PHE A 15 24.07 -2.67 38.22
N VAL A 16 23.73 -3.86 37.72
CA VAL A 16 23.41 -4.07 36.30
C VAL A 16 22.09 -3.39 35.93
N ALA A 17 21.06 -3.49 36.78
CA ALA A 17 19.81 -2.76 36.59
C ALA A 17 20.07 -1.24 36.62
N TRP A 18 20.81 -0.74 37.62
CA TRP A 18 21.19 0.67 37.72
C TRP A 18 21.99 1.15 36.50
N TYR A 19 22.95 0.36 36.03
CA TYR A 19 23.76 0.65 34.86
C TYR A 19 22.93 0.65 33.56
N LEU A 20 22.00 -0.29 33.40
CA LEU A 20 21.13 -0.36 32.22
C LEU A 20 20.07 0.75 32.19
N PHE A 21 19.54 1.18 33.35
CA PHE A 21 18.49 2.20 33.41
C PHE A 21 19.02 3.64 33.46
N ILE A 22 20.25 3.89 33.92
CA ILE A 22 20.85 5.25 33.92
C ILE A 22 21.68 5.51 32.65
N ARG A 23 22.16 4.46 31.96
CA ARG A 23 22.71 4.58 30.60
C ARG A 23 21.69 4.29 29.51
N SER A 24 20.40 4.57 29.72
CA SER A 24 19.62 5.02 28.58
C SER A 24 20.37 6.23 28.03
N PRO A 25 20.86 6.21 26.77
CA PRO A 25 21.52 7.37 26.22
C PRO A 25 20.50 8.49 26.38
N ALA A 26 20.87 9.53 27.13
CA ALA A 26 20.06 10.74 27.23
C ALA A 26 19.60 11.03 25.81
N ALA A 27 18.27 10.94 25.58
CA ALA A 27 17.69 11.15 24.27
C ALA A 27 18.35 12.45 23.79
N LYS A 28 19.21 12.35 22.76
CA LYS A 28 19.97 13.48 22.28
C LYS A 28 18.93 14.56 22.08
N VAL A 29 18.97 15.61 22.89
CA VAL A 29 18.10 16.76 22.72
C VAL A 29 18.35 17.18 21.28
N ALA A 30 17.37 16.92 20.41
CA ALA A 30 17.51 17.15 18.99
C ALA A 30 17.76 18.65 18.85
N VAL A 31 19.01 19.01 18.54
CA VAL A 31 19.34 20.38 18.18
C VAL A 31 18.40 20.73 17.04
N PRO A 32 17.60 21.81 17.13
CA PRO A 32 16.67 22.17 16.08
C PRO A 32 17.45 22.26 14.76
N VAL A 33 17.15 21.38 13.83
CA VAL A 33 17.76 21.40 12.51
C VAL A 33 17.20 22.62 11.80
N GLU A 34 18.06 23.60 11.51
CA GLU A 34 17.66 24.81 10.81
C GLU A 34 17.17 24.46 9.40
N LEU A 35 15.91 24.80 9.11
CA LEU A 35 15.30 24.53 7.80
C LEU A 35 15.89 25.43 6.72
N ARG A 36 16.22 24.84 5.57
CA ARG A 36 16.90 25.48 4.44
C ARG A 36 15.99 25.57 3.22
N ASP A 37 16.17 26.62 2.42
CA ASP A 37 15.44 26.80 1.16
C ASP A 37 16.16 26.12 -0.03
N ASP A 38 17.33 25.52 0.19
CA ASP A 38 18.18 24.85 -0.82
C ASP A 38 18.42 23.36 -0.50
N LEU A 39 18.91 22.62 -1.49
CA LEU A 39 19.36 21.24 -1.28
C LEU A 39 20.63 21.22 -0.41
N PRO A 40 20.74 20.28 0.54
CA PRO A 40 21.93 20.15 1.37
C PRO A 40 23.21 19.93 0.54
N PRO A 41 24.37 20.50 0.92
CA PRO A 41 25.64 20.29 0.21
C PRO A 41 26.05 18.80 0.09
N THR A 42 25.55 17.96 0.99
CA THR A 42 25.72 16.50 0.96
C THR A 42 25.15 15.88 -0.31
N VAL A 43 24.08 16.44 -0.89
CA VAL A 43 23.48 16.00 -2.16
C VAL A 43 24.50 16.07 -3.29
N ALA A 44 25.19 17.21 -3.45
CA ALA A 44 26.16 17.38 -4.53
C ALA A 44 27.34 16.41 -4.40
N LYS A 45 27.84 16.20 -3.18
CA LYS A 45 28.89 15.22 -2.88
C LYS A 45 28.41 13.80 -3.18
N PHE A 46 27.15 13.49 -2.88
CA PHE A 46 26.55 12.19 -3.13
C PHE A 46 26.43 11.91 -4.63
N VAL A 47 25.77 12.80 -5.38
CA VAL A 47 25.53 12.65 -6.83
C VAL A 47 26.85 12.39 -7.56
N LYS A 48 27.89 13.20 -7.27
CA LYS A 48 29.22 13.06 -7.89
C LYS A 48 29.89 11.73 -7.58
N LYS A 49 29.73 11.20 -6.36
CA LYS A 49 30.45 9.98 -5.91
C LYS A 49 29.69 8.69 -6.16
N LYS A 50 28.36 8.75 -6.20
CA LYS A 50 27.51 7.56 -6.11
C LYS A 50 26.65 7.34 -7.35
N LEU A 51 26.42 8.34 -8.21
CA LEU A 51 25.55 8.18 -9.38
C LEU A 51 26.36 8.07 -10.68
N ASN A 52 25.89 7.21 -11.57
CA ASN A 52 26.47 7.03 -12.90
C ASN A 52 25.70 7.89 -13.90
N LYS A 53 26.41 8.84 -14.53
CA LYS A 53 25.85 9.77 -15.50
C LYS A 53 25.51 9.14 -16.85
N ALA A 54 26.12 7.99 -17.17
CA ALA A 54 25.85 7.25 -18.41
C ALA A 54 24.50 6.50 -18.38
N ARG A 55 23.78 6.54 -17.25
CA ARG A 55 22.47 5.90 -17.09
C ARG A 55 21.49 6.91 -16.48
N PRO A 56 20.18 6.82 -16.81
CA PRO A 56 19.16 7.55 -16.07
C PRO A 56 19.29 7.32 -14.57
N VAL A 57 19.18 8.38 -13.77
CA VAL A 57 19.01 8.29 -12.32
C VAL A 57 17.54 8.02 -12.05
N THR A 58 17.20 6.94 -11.35
CA THR A 58 15.85 6.79 -10.81
C THR A 58 15.83 7.36 -9.42
N PHE A 59 14.92 8.27 -9.08
CA PHE A 59 14.81 8.75 -7.71
C PHE A 59 13.37 8.79 -7.19
N THR A 60 13.27 8.60 -5.88
CA THR A 60 12.04 8.70 -5.11
C THR A 60 12.29 9.56 -3.88
N ILE A 61 11.27 10.26 -3.40
CA ILE A 61 11.30 10.96 -2.12
C ILE A 61 10.48 10.17 -1.12
N GLY A 62 11.11 9.79 -0.01
CA GLY A 62 10.54 8.86 0.96
C GLY A 62 10.49 9.41 2.37
N ASP A 63 9.58 8.84 3.14
CA ASP A 63 9.38 9.00 4.58
C ASP A 63 9.07 7.62 5.21
N GLU A 64 8.78 7.58 6.51
CA GLU A 64 8.45 6.35 7.25
C GLU A 64 7.26 5.56 6.67
N PHE A 65 6.35 6.24 5.97
CA PHE A 65 5.19 5.59 5.33
C PHE A 65 5.50 5.03 3.94
N SER A 66 6.67 5.38 3.40
CA SER A 66 7.07 5.01 2.05
C SER A 66 7.96 3.77 2.02
N LEU A 67 8.48 3.33 3.18
CA LEU A 67 9.58 2.37 3.31
C LEU A 67 9.37 1.13 2.44
N ASP A 68 8.22 0.50 2.58
CA ASP A 68 7.91 -0.75 1.92
C ASP A 68 7.88 -0.62 0.39
N ASN A 69 7.38 0.50 -0.12
CA ASN A 69 7.34 0.75 -1.55
C ASN A 69 8.73 1.08 -2.13
N LEU A 70 9.61 1.71 -1.36
CA LEU A 70 11.00 1.95 -1.77
C LEU A 70 11.75 0.62 -2.02
N HIS A 71 11.45 -0.40 -1.21
CA HIS A 71 11.98 -1.75 -1.41
C HIS A 71 11.42 -2.39 -2.68
N ASN A 72 10.10 -2.32 -2.90
CA ASN A 72 9.47 -2.76 -4.15
C ASN A 72 10.18 -2.14 -5.37
N ILE A 73 10.28 -0.81 -5.42
CA ILE A 73 10.88 -0.12 -6.57
C ILE A 73 12.29 -0.65 -6.84
N ARG A 74 13.15 -0.73 -5.80
CA ARG A 74 14.51 -1.24 -6.00
C ARG A 74 14.52 -2.67 -6.53
N GLU A 75 13.75 -3.56 -5.91
CA GLU A 75 13.77 -4.97 -6.29
C GLU A 75 13.29 -5.18 -7.72
N LYS A 76 12.24 -4.47 -8.14
CA LYS A 76 11.76 -4.56 -9.52
C LYS A 76 12.77 -3.99 -10.51
N LEU A 77 13.56 -2.98 -10.13
CA LEU A 77 14.63 -2.44 -10.97
C LEU A 77 15.90 -3.32 -11.05
N LEU A 78 16.04 -4.32 -10.18
CA LEU A 78 17.25 -5.14 -10.08
C LEU A 78 17.46 -6.05 -11.30
N PRO A 79 16.47 -6.83 -11.79
CA PRO A 79 16.62 -7.70 -12.95
C PRO A 79 17.09 -6.99 -14.22
N TRP A 80 16.79 -5.69 -14.36
CA TRP A 80 17.17 -4.88 -15.52
C TRP A 80 18.46 -4.08 -15.32
N GLY A 81 19.18 -4.31 -14.22
CA GLY A 81 20.43 -3.61 -13.91
C GLY A 81 20.25 -2.10 -13.68
N ARG A 82 19.04 -1.66 -13.28
CA ARG A 82 18.69 -0.25 -13.03
C ARG A 82 18.84 0.14 -11.57
N ALA A 83 18.74 -0.82 -10.64
CA ALA A 83 18.83 -0.59 -9.19
C ALA A 83 20.12 0.13 -8.74
N SER A 84 21.22 -0.02 -9.48
CA SER A 84 22.49 0.64 -9.14
C SER A 84 22.44 2.17 -9.26
N ASN A 85 21.48 2.76 -9.99
CA ASN A 85 21.33 4.21 -10.12
C ASN A 85 20.02 4.71 -9.49
N TYR A 86 19.38 3.86 -8.67
CA TYR A 86 18.23 4.23 -7.86
C TYR A 86 18.68 4.96 -6.59
N VAL A 87 18.05 6.09 -6.26
CA VAL A 87 18.35 6.90 -5.07
C VAL A 87 17.07 7.34 -4.36
N VAL A 88 17.11 7.34 -3.03
CA VAL A 88 16.02 7.81 -2.18
C VAL A 88 16.45 9.08 -1.46
N LEU A 89 15.61 10.11 -1.55
CA LEU A 89 15.74 11.36 -0.81
C LEU A 89 14.85 11.24 0.43
N CYS A 90 15.45 11.08 1.60
CA CYS A 90 14.74 10.83 2.85
C CYS A 90 14.35 12.11 3.57
N LEU A 91 13.07 12.21 3.94
CA LEU A 91 12.50 13.34 4.67
C LEU A 91 12.53 13.15 6.19
N ASP A 92 12.87 11.96 6.68
CA ASP A 92 12.92 11.63 8.10
C ASP A 92 14.01 10.59 8.44
N GLU A 93 14.25 10.44 9.74
CA GLU A 93 15.23 9.52 10.29
C GLU A 93 14.88 8.04 10.02
N PRO A 94 13.63 7.57 10.15
CA PRO A 94 13.27 6.19 9.80
C PRO A 94 13.66 5.80 8.35
N CYS A 95 13.43 6.69 7.38
CA CYS A 95 13.88 6.47 6.00
C CYS A 95 15.40 6.32 5.90
N MET A 96 16.16 7.13 6.65
CA MET A 96 17.63 7.07 6.67
C MET A 96 18.17 5.80 7.33
N GLN A 97 17.53 5.33 8.40
CA GLN A 97 17.93 4.16 9.19
C GLN A 97 17.53 2.83 8.55
N MET A 98 16.74 2.84 7.48
CA MET A 98 16.30 1.65 6.78
C MET A 98 17.51 0.80 6.36
N ASN A 99 17.55 -0.49 6.73
CA ASN A 99 18.77 -1.30 6.66
C ASN A 99 18.86 -2.38 5.56
N PRO A 100 18.32 -2.22 4.32
CA PRO A 100 18.67 -3.09 3.21
C PRO A 100 19.94 -2.66 2.49
N ASP A 101 20.71 -3.67 2.10
CA ASP A 101 21.85 -3.53 1.23
C ASP A 101 21.47 -2.93 -0.13
N GLY A 102 22.16 -1.85 -0.50
CA GLY A 102 22.15 -1.32 -1.87
C GLY A 102 21.02 -0.34 -2.21
N ILE A 103 20.24 0.18 -1.26
CA ILE A 103 19.49 1.43 -1.49
C ILE A 103 20.40 2.61 -1.15
N LYS A 104 20.56 3.49 -2.12
CA LYS A 104 21.31 4.74 -2.00
C LYS A 104 20.42 5.80 -1.39
N ARG A 105 20.79 6.37 -0.23
CA ARG A 105 19.98 7.36 0.49
C ARG A 105 20.71 8.67 0.72
N ILE A 106 19.93 9.75 0.78
CA ILE A 106 20.42 11.08 1.12
C ILE A 106 19.38 11.74 2.04
N ASP A 107 19.85 12.28 3.15
CA ASP A 107 19.01 13.06 4.05
C ASP A 107 18.72 14.44 3.43
N VAL A 108 17.43 14.75 3.30
CA VAL A 108 16.89 16.03 2.86
C VAL A 108 15.79 16.54 3.80
N SER A 109 15.70 15.98 5.02
CA SER A 109 14.70 16.34 6.04
C SER A 109 14.71 17.82 6.41
N MET A 110 15.87 18.47 6.25
CA MET A 110 16.07 19.89 6.54
C MET A 110 15.55 20.85 5.45
N VAL A 111 15.03 20.36 4.32
CA VAL A 111 14.55 21.22 3.23
C VAL A 111 13.15 21.77 3.54
N ARG A 112 13.01 23.10 3.56
CA ARG A 112 11.76 23.81 3.80
C ARG A 112 10.77 23.54 2.66
N GLY A 113 9.50 23.31 3.02
CA GLY A 113 8.44 22.95 2.06
C GLY A 113 8.39 21.45 1.73
N GLY A 114 9.32 20.65 2.27
CA GLY A 114 9.23 19.18 2.26
C GLY A 114 9.30 18.57 0.86
N ARG A 115 8.52 17.50 0.66
CA ARG A 115 8.55 16.64 -0.55
C ARG A 115 8.50 17.43 -1.86
N GLY A 116 7.57 18.37 -1.99
CA GLY A 116 7.36 19.11 -3.23
C GLY A 116 8.55 20.01 -3.61
N THR A 117 9.14 20.69 -2.62
CA THR A 117 10.35 21.50 -2.82
C THR A 117 11.53 20.62 -3.21
N VAL A 118 11.76 19.53 -2.48
CA VAL A 118 12.85 18.58 -2.77
C VAL A 118 12.76 18.05 -4.20
N LEU A 119 11.56 17.68 -4.66
CA LEU A 119 11.32 17.18 -6.01
C LEU A 119 11.81 18.16 -7.08
N ILE A 120 11.34 19.41 -7.01
CA ILE A 120 11.65 20.43 -8.00
C ILE A 120 13.14 20.78 -7.96
N LEU A 121 13.71 21.00 -6.77
CA LEU A 121 15.12 21.37 -6.63
C LEU A 121 16.06 20.25 -7.08
N PHE A 122 15.76 18.99 -6.75
CA PHE A 122 16.61 17.87 -7.14
C PHE A 122 16.52 17.56 -8.63
N ALA A 123 15.33 17.62 -9.21
CA ALA A 123 15.15 17.54 -10.65
C ALA A 123 15.97 18.61 -11.39
N LEU A 124 15.87 19.87 -10.97
CA LEU A 124 16.65 20.96 -11.55
C LEU A 124 18.16 20.71 -11.41
N TYR A 125 18.61 20.31 -10.22
CA TYR A 125 20.02 20.00 -9.96
C TYR A 125 20.55 18.90 -10.91
N LEU A 126 19.82 17.80 -11.07
CA LEU A 126 20.21 16.71 -11.98
C LEU A 126 20.33 17.22 -13.42
N THR A 127 19.34 17.97 -13.90
CA THR A 127 19.36 18.56 -15.24
C THR A 127 20.53 19.52 -15.44
N GLU A 128 20.82 20.40 -14.48
CA GLU A 128 21.96 21.33 -14.54
C GLU A 128 23.32 20.60 -14.54
N LYS A 129 23.40 19.44 -13.90
CA LYS A 129 24.57 18.56 -13.94
C LYS A 129 24.56 17.61 -15.13
N ASN A 130 23.63 17.78 -16.06
CA ASN A 130 23.48 17.02 -17.29
C ASN A 130 23.21 15.53 -17.05
N TYR A 131 22.40 15.20 -16.03
CA TYR A 131 21.88 13.85 -15.79
C TYR A 131 20.46 13.73 -16.36
N SER A 132 20.19 12.62 -17.04
CA SER A 132 18.81 12.18 -17.28
C SER A 132 18.27 11.49 -16.04
N PHE A 133 16.96 11.54 -15.82
CA PHE A 133 16.37 10.93 -14.64
C PHE A 133 14.93 10.49 -14.83
N LEU A 134 14.53 9.50 -14.03
CA LEU A 134 13.15 9.05 -13.83
C LEU A 134 12.76 9.37 -12.39
N HIS A 135 11.80 10.27 -12.20
CA HIS A 135 11.11 10.43 -10.93
C HIS A 135 10.04 9.35 -10.77
N VAL A 136 10.00 8.72 -9.61
CA VAL A 136 8.97 7.76 -9.21
C VAL A 136 8.51 8.14 -7.81
N ASP A 137 7.27 8.60 -7.69
CA ASP A 137 6.62 8.90 -6.42
C ASP A 137 6.57 7.67 -5.50
N SER A 138 6.54 7.93 -4.19
CA SER A 138 6.56 6.90 -3.13
C SER A 138 5.36 5.95 -3.15
N ASP A 139 4.33 6.26 -3.93
CA ASP A 139 3.06 5.56 -4.07
C ASP A 139 2.84 4.98 -5.46
N ILE A 140 3.90 4.88 -6.25
CA ILE A 140 3.90 4.11 -7.48
C ILE A 140 4.43 2.72 -7.22
N CYS A 141 3.62 1.72 -7.58
CA CYS A 141 4.01 0.33 -7.57
C CYS A 141 4.55 -0.05 -8.95
N LEU A 142 5.80 -0.51 -9.01
CA LEU A 142 6.31 -1.20 -10.19
C LEU A 142 5.85 -2.66 -10.14
N THR A 143 5.23 -3.14 -11.22
CA THR A 143 4.71 -4.51 -11.29
C THR A 143 5.84 -5.54 -11.39
N GLY A 144 6.93 -5.18 -12.08
CA GLY A 144 8.03 -6.08 -12.39
C GLY A 144 7.90 -6.79 -13.73
N THR A 145 6.83 -6.56 -14.47
CA THR A 145 6.57 -7.27 -15.74
C THR A 145 7.44 -6.74 -16.88
N HIS A 146 7.68 -5.43 -16.93
CA HIS A 146 8.44 -4.77 -17.98
C HIS A 146 9.49 -3.81 -17.40
N ASP A 147 10.65 -3.67 -18.06
CA ASP A 147 11.60 -2.58 -17.76
C ASP A 147 10.88 -1.25 -18.06
N PRO A 148 10.67 -0.33 -17.08
CA PRO A 148 9.97 0.92 -17.35
C PRO A 148 10.58 1.72 -18.49
N PHE A 149 11.91 1.69 -18.63
CA PHE A 149 12.60 2.39 -19.71
C PHE A 149 12.37 1.75 -21.09
N SER A 150 11.99 0.47 -21.15
CA SER A 150 11.68 -0.22 -22.41
C SER A 150 10.30 0.14 -22.97
N ARG A 151 9.42 0.69 -22.12
CA ARG A 151 8.05 1.12 -22.46
C ARG A 151 7.95 2.63 -22.66
N MET A 152 9.09 3.32 -22.64
CA MET A 152 9.21 4.76 -22.90
C MET A 152 9.93 5.01 -24.22
N LEU A 153 9.81 6.22 -24.76
CA LEU A 153 10.67 6.66 -25.87
C LEU A 153 12.14 6.64 -25.44
N LYS A 154 13.00 6.22 -26.38
CA LYS A 154 14.44 6.05 -26.13
C LYS A 154 15.10 7.40 -25.86
N GLN A 155 16.18 7.41 -25.06
CA GLN A 155 16.95 8.63 -24.81
C GLN A 155 17.62 9.23 -26.05
N THR A 156 17.87 8.40 -27.07
CA THR A 156 18.43 8.81 -28.35
C THR A 156 17.38 9.42 -29.30
N ASP A 157 16.10 9.39 -28.91
CA ASP A 157 15.03 10.01 -29.67
C ASP A 157 14.98 11.50 -29.33
N ASP A 158 15.15 12.33 -30.35
CA ASP A 158 15.16 13.77 -30.21
C ASP A 158 13.77 14.40 -30.25
N SER A 159 12.69 13.64 -30.44
CA SER A 159 11.32 14.16 -30.50
C SER A 159 10.76 14.64 -29.15
N TRP A 160 11.38 14.26 -28.03
CA TRP A 160 10.89 14.56 -26.68
C TRP A 160 11.97 15.16 -25.78
N ASP A 161 11.57 15.83 -24.71
CA ASP A 161 12.40 16.39 -23.63
C ASP A 161 12.01 15.79 -22.26
N VAL A 162 10.69 15.63 -22.05
CA VAL A 162 10.13 14.99 -20.85
C VAL A 162 9.01 14.03 -21.26
N GLN A 163 8.89 12.91 -20.57
CA GLN A 163 7.77 11.97 -20.70
C GLN A 163 7.07 11.88 -19.35
N PHE A 164 5.76 12.07 -19.33
CA PHE A 164 4.95 12.03 -18.12
C PHE A 164 3.94 10.91 -18.20
N MET A 165 3.64 10.32 -17.05
CA MET A 165 2.40 9.58 -16.89
C MET A 165 1.20 10.51 -17.07
N GLU A 166 0.06 9.93 -17.43
CA GLU A 166 -1.21 10.65 -17.58
C GLU A 166 -2.18 10.22 -16.48
N GLU A 167 -2.97 11.19 -16.01
CA GLU A 167 -4.01 11.04 -15.01
C GLU A 167 -5.16 12.02 -15.28
N ASP A 168 -6.36 11.52 -15.54
CA ASP A 168 -7.62 12.25 -15.76
C ASP A 168 -7.45 13.31 -16.85
N ASP A 169 -6.92 12.86 -18.00
CA ASP A 169 -6.51 13.68 -19.17
C ASP A 169 -5.53 14.82 -18.81
N LYS A 170 -4.79 14.68 -17.70
CA LYS A 170 -3.79 15.64 -17.23
C LYS A 170 -2.44 14.96 -17.07
N LEU A 171 -1.40 15.78 -17.18
CA LEU A 171 -0.02 15.37 -16.92
C LEU A 171 0.19 14.99 -15.45
N ASP A 172 0.71 13.81 -15.18
CA ASP A 172 1.03 13.33 -13.84
C ASP A 172 2.55 13.31 -13.61
N PRO A 173 3.08 14.19 -12.74
CA PRO A 173 4.48 14.21 -12.39
C PRO A 173 4.87 13.14 -11.35
N GLY A 174 3.94 12.32 -10.86
CA GLY A 174 4.29 11.21 -9.96
C GLY A 174 5.23 10.21 -10.63
N PHE A 175 5.09 10.01 -11.95
CA PHE A 175 6.00 9.20 -12.74
C PHE A 175 6.46 9.98 -13.98
N TRP A 176 7.68 10.52 -13.96
CA TRP A 176 8.18 11.27 -15.11
C TRP A 176 9.64 10.96 -15.45
N MET A 177 9.91 10.81 -16.74
CA MET A 177 11.25 10.66 -17.30
C MET A 177 11.69 11.95 -17.97
N SER A 178 12.89 12.42 -17.69
CA SER A 178 13.42 13.65 -18.23
C SER A 178 14.84 13.49 -18.75
N ARG A 179 15.13 14.16 -19.87
CA ARG A 179 16.47 14.29 -20.43
C ARG A 179 17.04 15.68 -20.12
N PRO A 180 18.36 15.83 -19.99
CA PRO A 180 18.98 17.12 -19.70
C PRO A 180 19.10 18.00 -20.95
N SER A 181 17.97 18.41 -21.54
CA SER A 181 17.94 19.32 -22.69
C SER A 181 17.78 20.79 -22.27
N PRO A 182 18.06 21.74 -23.17
CA PRO A 182 17.74 23.16 -22.93
C PRO A 182 16.25 23.40 -22.63
N GLY A 183 15.36 22.61 -23.25
CA GLY A 183 13.92 22.64 -22.99
C GLY A 183 13.60 22.26 -21.54
N THR A 184 14.08 21.11 -21.09
CA THR A 184 13.93 20.66 -19.70
C THR A 184 14.49 21.66 -18.69
N LEU A 185 15.67 22.22 -18.98
CA LEU A 185 16.31 23.18 -18.07
C LEU A 185 15.48 24.47 -17.94
N THR A 186 14.96 24.97 -19.06
CA THR A 186 14.08 26.15 -19.07
C THR A 186 12.80 25.87 -18.28
N TYR A 187 12.20 24.70 -18.51
CA TYR A 187 11.03 24.23 -17.79
C TYR A 187 11.25 24.18 -16.27
N LEU A 188 12.29 23.47 -15.81
CA LEU A 188 12.53 23.32 -14.37
C LEU A 188 12.93 24.64 -13.69
N ARG A 189 13.60 25.55 -14.40
CA ARG A 189 13.87 26.91 -13.89
C ARG A 189 12.60 27.74 -13.76
N ALA A 190 11.67 27.63 -14.72
CA ALA A 190 10.37 28.27 -14.62
C ALA A 190 9.57 27.71 -13.42
N THR A 191 9.55 26.39 -13.22
CA THR A 191 8.94 25.76 -12.05
C THR A 191 9.61 26.19 -10.73
N GLU A 192 10.94 26.29 -10.69
CA GLU A 192 11.65 26.79 -9.51
C GLU A 192 11.31 28.27 -9.19
N ALA A 193 11.16 29.11 -10.23
CA ALA A 193 10.71 30.49 -10.04
C ALA A 193 9.28 30.55 -9.49
N LEU A 194 8.37 29.69 -9.97
CA LEU A 194 7.02 29.57 -9.42
C LEU A 194 7.04 29.12 -7.95
N LEU A 195 7.90 28.15 -7.61
CA LEU A 195 8.07 27.66 -6.24
C LEU A 195 8.55 28.76 -5.27
N LYS A 196 9.42 29.66 -5.75
CA LYS A 196 9.96 30.79 -4.96
C LYS A 196 8.99 31.97 -4.87
N ASP A 197 7.97 32.05 -5.73
CA ASP A 197 6.98 33.12 -5.71
C ASP A 197 6.06 32.98 -4.47
N PRO A 198 6.03 33.98 -3.56
CA PRO A 198 5.14 33.95 -2.40
C PRO A 198 3.66 33.78 -2.74
N LYS A 199 3.22 34.16 -3.94
CA LYS A 199 1.83 33.96 -4.40
C LYS A 199 1.46 32.50 -4.57
N ASN A 200 2.45 31.65 -4.82
CA ASN A 200 2.25 30.22 -5.01
C ASN A 200 2.50 29.41 -3.73
N LYS A 201 2.62 30.09 -2.57
CA LYS A 201 2.78 29.43 -1.28
C LYS A 201 1.54 28.57 -0.98
N GLY A 202 1.76 27.27 -0.77
CA GLY A 202 0.71 26.31 -0.43
C GLY A 202 0.12 25.54 -1.63
N TYR A 203 0.51 25.88 -2.86
CA TYR A 203 0.18 25.03 -4.01
C TYR A 203 1.01 23.75 -4.00
N SER A 204 0.45 22.67 -4.56
CA SER A 204 1.14 21.38 -4.67
C SER A 204 2.26 21.44 -5.71
N SER A 205 3.30 20.60 -5.55
CA SER A 205 4.34 20.46 -6.57
C SER A 205 3.78 20.04 -7.92
N THR A 206 2.75 19.19 -7.94
CA THR A 206 2.04 18.79 -9.17
C THR A 206 1.47 20.00 -9.91
N TYR A 207 0.83 20.92 -9.19
CA TYR A 207 0.35 22.17 -9.79
C TYR A 207 1.51 23.00 -10.35
N LEU A 208 2.58 23.21 -9.57
CA LEU A 208 3.73 24.03 -10.01
C LEU A 208 4.45 23.43 -11.22
N LEU A 209 4.55 22.10 -11.29
CA LEU A 209 5.13 21.38 -12.41
C LEU A 209 4.27 21.47 -13.67
N ARG A 210 2.93 21.48 -13.53
CA ARG A 210 2.02 21.71 -14.66
C ARG A 210 2.09 23.16 -15.14
N GLU A 211 2.00 24.13 -14.23
CA GLU A 211 2.09 25.55 -14.58
C GLU A 211 3.45 25.94 -15.14
N GLY A 212 4.53 25.32 -14.69
CA GLY A 212 5.88 25.60 -15.20
C GLY A 212 6.06 25.30 -16.69
N ILE A 213 5.19 24.47 -17.29
CA ILE A 213 5.19 24.17 -18.73
C ILE A 213 4.51 25.30 -19.52
N ARG A 214 3.61 26.06 -18.89
CA ARG A 214 2.72 26.99 -19.56
C ARG A 214 3.51 28.08 -20.28
N GLY A 215 3.27 28.20 -21.58
CA GLY A 215 3.94 29.19 -22.44
C GLY A 215 5.37 28.82 -22.83
N LEU A 216 5.86 27.62 -22.50
CA LEU A 216 7.14 27.10 -22.97
C LEU A 216 6.96 26.15 -24.16
N SER A 217 7.91 26.19 -25.09
CA SER A 217 8.02 25.20 -26.17
C SER A 217 8.72 23.93 -25.68
N LEU A 218 8.17 23.28 -24.63
CA LEU A 218 8.66 22.01 -24.13
C LEU A 218 8.07 20.85 -24.96
N ARG A 219 8.92 19.96 -25.47
CA ARG A 219 8.45 18.76 -26.18
C ARG A 219 8.17 17.66 -25.16
N TYR A 220 6.98 17.65 -24.59
CA TYR A 220 6.59 16.59 -23.68
C TYR A 220 5.83 15.48 -24.42
N HIS A 221 5.90 14.27 -23.88
CA HIS A 221 5.16 13.11 -24.35
C HIS A 221 4.38 12.51 -23.18
N LEU A 222 3.16 12.03 -23.44
CA LEU A 222 2.37 11.28 -22.47
C LEU A 222 2.60 9.79 -22.68
N LEU A 223 2.86 9.07 -21.59
CA LEU A 223 3.08 7.63 -21.61
C LEU A 223 1.76 6.88 -21.90
N ASP A 224 1.84 5.68 -22.48
CA ASP A 224 0.66 4.87 -22.79
C ASP A 224 -0.08 4.46 -21.50
N THR A 225 -1.34 4.88 -21.38
CA THR A 225 -2.22 4.61 -20.23
C THR A 225 -2.57 3.12 -20.05
N LYS A 226 -2.23 2.26 -21.02
CA LYS A 226 -2.26 0.80 -20.86
C LYS A 226 -1.08 0.29 -20.02
N ASP A 227 0.10 0.87 -20.24
CA ASP A 227 1.35 0.48 -19.57
C ASP A 227 1.57 1.22 -18.25
N PHE A 228 1.10 2.46 -18.14
CA PHE A 228 1.28 3.32 -16.97
C PHE A 228 -0.09 3.79 -16.48
N LYS A 229 -0.59 3.21 -15.40
CA LYS A 229 -1.99 3.36 -14.98
C LYS A 229 -2.11 4.19 -13.71
N SER A 230 -2.89 5.28 -13.73
CA SER A 230 -3.27 5.95 -12.49
C SER A 230 -4.53 5.32 -11.92
N TRP A 231 -4.58 5.15 -10.61
CA TRP A 231 -5.81 4.72 -9.96
C TRP A 231 -6.93 5.75 -10.08
N ALA A 232 -6.61 7.05 -10.20
CA ALA A 232 -7.62 8.10 -10.31
C ALA A 232 -8.49 7.96 -11.57
N ASP A 233 -7.89 7.52 -12.69
CA ASP A 233 -8.54 7.38 -14.00
C ASP A 233 -9.56 6.24 -14.03
N TYR A 234 -9.47 5.37 -13.04
CA TYR A 234 -9.96 4.00 -13.13
C TYR A 234 -10.77 3.58 -11.90
N GLN A 235 -11.45 4.53 -11.25
CA GLN A 235 -12.38 4.23 -10.15
C GLN A 235 -13.50 3.27 -10.57
N SER A 236 -13.94 3.33 -11.82
CA SER A 236 -14.93 2.41 -12.40
C SER A 236 -14.37 1.00 -12.66
N TRP A 237 -13.04 0.82 -12.62
CA TRP A 237 -12.35 -0.44 -12.91
C TRP A 237 -12.23 -1.36 -11.70
N GLU A 238 -12.40 -0.84 -10.48
CA GLU A 238 -12.19 -1.58 -9.23
C GLU A 238 -12.92 -2.94 -9.21
N SER A 239 -14.21 -2.95 -9.52
CA SER A 239 -14.99 -4.21 -9.56
C SER A 239 -14.73 -5.10 -10.79
N GLN A 240 -14.12 -4.56 -11.85
CA GLN A 240 -13.89 -5.26 -13.12
C GLN A 240 -12.49 -5.88 -13.23
N ASN A 241 -11.49 -5.26 -12.60
CA ASN A 241 -10.08 -5.63 -12.75
C ASN A 241 -9.42 -6.05 -11.43
N PHE A 242 -10.04 -5.81 -10.28
CA PHE A 242 -9.42 -6.03 -8.98
C PHE A 242 -10.22 -6.93 -8.05
N ALA A 243 -11.24 -7.59 -8.59
CA ALA A 243 -12.10 -8.41 -7.78
C ALA A 243 -11.60 -9.85 -7.67
N THR A 244 -10.88 -10.39 -8.65
CA THR A 244 -10.37 -11.76 -8.58
C THR A 244 -8.89 -11.84 -8.88
N GLU A 245 -8.23 -12.91 -8.42
CA GLU A 245 -6.84 -13.19 -8.71
C GLU A 245 -6.53 -13.20 -10.23
N PRO A 246 -7.29 -13.90 -11.10
CA PRO A 246 -7.04 -13.85 -12.54
C PRO A 246 -7.13 -12.44 -13.14
N GLN A 247 -8.06 -11.61 -12.65
CA GLN A 247 -8.20 -10.24 -13.13
C GLN A 247 -7.00 -9.38 -12.72
N ILE A 248 -6.54 -9.55 -11.47
CA ILE A 248 -5.35 -8.89 -10.93
C ILE A 248 -4.11 -9.31 -11.71
N ASP A 249 -3.94 -10.60 -12.00
CA ASP A 249 -2.81 -11.11 -12.75
C ASP A 249 -2.77 -10.56 -14.18
N VAL A 250 -3.91 -10.51 -14.87
CA VAL A 250 -4.01 -9.90 -16.21
C VAL A 250 -3.59 -8.43 -16.16
N LEU A 251 -4.02 -7.69 -15.14
CA LEU A 251 -3.63 -6.29 -14.96
C LEU A 251 -2.12 -6.16 -14.73
N ILE A 252 -1.54 -6.93 -13.81
CA ILE A 252 -0.09 -6.90 -13.50
C ILE A 252 0.73 -7.25 -14.74
N GLN A 253 0.30 -8.25 -15.51
CA GLN A 253 0.99 -8.66 -16.74
C GLN A 253 0.88 -7.61 -17.85
N GLY A 254 -0.21 -6.85 -17.89
CA GLY A 254 -0.44 -5.80 -18.88
C GLY A 254 0.18 -4.44 -18.55
N THR A 255 0.66 -4.24 -17.32
CA THR A 255 1.01 -2.92 -16.80
C THR A 255 2.42 -2.89 -16.24
N THR A 256 3.09 -1.76 -16.40
CA THR A 256 4.48 -1.51 -15.99
C THR A 256 4.55 -0.81 -14.63
N ALA A 257 3.71 0.22 -14.46
CA ALA A 257 3.60 0.97 -13.22
C ALA A 257 2.14 1.32 -12.94
N ILE A 258 1.77 1.26 -11.66
CA ILE A 258 0.46 1.70 -11.18
C ILE A 258 0.70 2.81 -10.16
N HIS A 259 0.15 4.00 -10.40
CA HIS A 259 0.18 5.09 -9.44
C HIS A 259 -1.04 4.97 -8.53
N PHE A 260 -0.82 4.75 -7.25
CA PHE A 260 -1.87 4.71 -6.22
C PHE A 260 -2.32 6.11 -5.79
N THR A 261 -2.41 7.05 -6.74
CA THR A 261 -3.10 8.33 -6.50
C THR A 261 -4.47 8.03 -5.96
N CYS A 262 -4.98 8.85 -5.05
CA CYS A 262 -6.32 8.67 -4.48
C CYS A 262 -6.51 7.43 -3.60
N ILE A 263 -5.46 6.67 -3.32
CA ILE A 263 -5.46 5.67 -2.24
C ILE A 263 -4.85 6.31 -1.01
N ASP A 264 -5.54 6.20 0.13
CA ASP A 264 -5.02 6.64 1.42
C ASP A 264 -3.67 5.96 1.72
N LYS A 265 -2.70 6.73 2.21
CA LYS A 265 -1.33 6.26 2.49
C LYS A 265 -1.29 4.98 3.33
N SER A 266 -2.18 4.89 4.32
CA SER A 266 -2.23 3.78 5.27
C SER A 266 -2.63 2.44 4.63
N VAL A 267 -3.38 2.45 3.52
CA VAL A 267 -3.83 1.24 2.81
C VAL A 267 -2.97 0.87 1.61
N ARG A 268 -2.07 1.75 1.15
CA ARG A 268 -1.18 1.46 0.02
C ARG A 268 -0.34 0.19 0.20
N PRO A 269 0.20 -0.12 1.40
CA PRO A 269 0.93 -1.38 1.60
C PRO A 269 0.08 -2.63 1.33
N TYR A 270 -1.21 -2.61 1.70
CA TYR A 270 -2.13 -3.71 1.40
C TYR A 270 -2.26 -3.94 -0.11
N PHE A 271 -2.46 -2.86 -0.89
CA PHE A 271 -2.55 -2.95 -2.34
C PHE A 271 -1.22 -3.40 -2.99
N GLY A 272 -0.08 -2.89 -2.52
CA GLY A 272 1.23 -3.35 -2.99
C GLY A 272 1.44 -4.86 -2.81
N LYS A 273 0.97 -5.42 -1.69
CA LYS A 273 0.99 -6.87 -1.43
C LYS A 273 -0.01 -7.63 -2.29
N LEU A 274 -1.25 -7.13 -2.36
CA LEU A 274 -2.34 -7.75 -3.13
C LEU A 274 -1.97 -7.91 -4.61
N TYR A 275 -1.21 -6.97 -5.16
CA TYR A 275 -0.86 -6.92 -6.59
C TYR A 275 0.51 -7.49 -6.93
N GLY A 276 1.12 -8.29 -6.04
CA GLY A 276 2.40 -8.95 -6.33
C GLY A 276 3.57 -7.98 -6.60
N GLY A 277 3.36 -6.69 -6.35
CA GLY A 277 4.41 -5.69 -6.32
C GLY A 277 5.32 -5.96 -5.13
N TRP A 278 4.76 -6.34 -3.99
CA TRP A 278 5.52 -6.50 -2.76
C TRP A 278 6.69 -7.48 -2.87
N SER A 279 7.82 -7.04 -2.34
CA SER A 279 9.07 -7.78 -2.28
C SER A 279 9.19 -8.54 -0.95
N ASP A 280 9.77 -9.73 -0.94
CA ASP A 280 10.00 -10.49 0.31
C ASP A 280 11.21 -9.96 1.13
N TYR A 281 11.52 -8.66 1.04
CA TYR A 281 12.76 -8.08 1.59
C TYR A 281 12.87 -8.17 3.12
N ASN A 282 11.74 -8.19 3.83
CA ASN A 282 11.64 -8.31 5.28
C ASN A 282 11.24 -9.73 5.72
N GLY A 283 11.19 -10.67 4.77
CA GLY A 283 10.71 -12.02 4.99
C GLY A 283 9.21 -12.11 5.30
N TYR A 284 8.41 -11.15 4.84
CA TYR A 284 6.95 -11.18 4.98
C TYR A 284 6.33 -12.51 4.51
N TYR A 285 6.79 -13.02 3.36
CA TYR A 285 6.39 -14.32 2.82
C TYR A 285 7.22 -15.47 3.38
N SER A 286 8.53 -15.30 3.62
CA SER A 286 9.40 -16.40 4.07
C SER A 286 9.36 -16.72 5.57
N ASN A 287 9.17 -15.73 6.45
CA ASN A 287 9.27 -15.86 7.91
C ASN A 287 7.92 -16.03 8.62
N ILE A 288 7.04 -16.84 8.03
CA ILE A 288 5.69 -17.06 8.57
C ILE A 288 5.73 -17.88 9.86
N ARG A 289 5.03 -17.40 10.88
CA ARG A 289 4.97 -18.01 12.24
C ARG A 289 3.57 -18.46 12.67
N GLY A 290 2.58 -18.38 11.78
CA GLY A 290 1.16 -18.49 12.14
C GLY A 290 0.41 -19.60 11.42
N ARG A 291 -0.80 -19.87 11.92
CA ARG A 291 -1.85 -20.61 11.23
C ARG A 291 -2.84 -19.62 10.65
N TYR A 292 -3.47 -19.96 9.54
CA TYR A 292 -4.32 -19.05 8.79
C TYR A 292 -5.79 -19.44 8.87
N LEU A 293 -6.65 -18.42 8.82
CA LEU A 293 -8.08 -18.55 8.62
C LEU A 293 -8.45 -17.73 7.38
N MET A 294 -9.20 -18.31 6.46
CA MET A 294 -9.80 -17.62 5.33
C MET A 294 -11.31 -17.80 5.39
N VAL A 295 -12.07 -16.83 4.93
CA VAL A 295 -13.52 -16.98 4.70
C VAL A 295 -13.80 -16.66 3.24
N SER A 296 -14.53 -17.55 2.56
CA SER A 296 -14.83 -17.45 1.14
C SER A 296 -16.33 -17.55 0.87
N GLY A 297 -16.77 -16.97 -0.24
CA GLY A 297 -18.18 -17.02 -0.65
C GLY A 297 -19.13 -16.15 0.18
N ILE A 298 -18.63 -15.08 0.82
CA ILE A 298 -19.47 -14.13 1.56
C ILE A 298 -20.46 -13.48 0.56
N SER A 299 -21.76 -13.69 0.78
CA SER A 299 -22.84 -13.09 -0.01
C SER A 299 -23.96 -12.59 0.89
N GLY A 300 -24.50 -11.40 0.59
CA GLY A 300 -25.67 -10.88 1.27
C GLY A 300 -25.89 -9.39 1.07
N ASN A 301 -26.87 -8.84 1.79
CA ASN A 301 -26.99 -7.39 1.92
C ASN A 301 -25.86 -6.82 2.81
N LYS A 302 -25.78 -5.49 2.89
CA LYS A 302 -24.74 -4.76 3.67
C LYS A 302 -24.56 -5.30 5.10
N GLU A 303 -25.64 -5.46 5.85
CA GLU A 303 -25.57 -5.92 7.24
C GLU A 303 -25.09 -7.37 7.34
N GLN A 304 -25.57 -8.21 6.43
CA GLN A 304 -25.21 -9.63 6.36
C GLN A 304 -23.71 -9.80 6.11
N VAL A 305 -23.18 -9.09 5.11
CA VAL A 305 -21.75 -9.08 4.79
C VAL A 305 -20.93 -8.60 5.98
N ILE A 306 -21.33 -7.50 6.63
CA ILE A 306 -20.63 -6.96 7.82
C ILE A 306 -20.59 -7.99 8.95
N ASN A 307 -21.70 -8.69 9.21
CA ASN A 307 -21.77 -9.71 10.25
C ASN A 307 -20.86 -10.90 9.94
N PHE A 308 -20.75 -11.35 8.69
CA PHE A 308 -19.81 -12.39 8.29
C PHE A 308 -18.34 -11.98 8.46
N ILE A 309 -18.01 -10.74 8.12
CA ILE A 309 -16.64 -10.23 8.31
C ILE A 309 -16.31 -10.16 9.79
N ALA A 310 -17.23 -9.66 10.62
CA ALA A 310 -17.05 -9.64 12.07
C ALA A 310 -16.92 -11.04 12.65
N LEU A 311 -17.70 -12.01 12.17
CA LEU A 311 -17.57 -13.42 12.53
C LEU A 311 -16.19 -13.97 12.16
N ALA A 312 -15.69 -13.70 10.95
CA ALA A 312 -14.37 -14.12 10.51
C ALA A 312 -13.27 -13.59 11.42
N VAL A 313 -13.33 -12.30 11.76
CA VAL A 313 -12.38 -11.64 12.67
C VAL A 313 -12.47 -12.23 14.07
N GLN A 314 -13.67 -12.42 14.62
CA GLN A 314 -13.85 -13.00 15.95
C GLN A 314 -13.33 -14.45 16.01
N LEU A 315 -13.59 -15.26 14.98
CA LEU A 315 -13.05 -16.61 14.87
C LEU A 315 -11.52 -16.62 14.78
N ALA A 316 -10.93 -15.70 14.03
CA ALA A 316 -9.48 -15.57 13.92
C ALA A 316 -8.84 -15.24 15.29
N ILE A 317 -9.42 -14.29 16.04
CA ILE A 317 -9.03 -13.96 17.41
C ILE A 317 -9.11 -15.19 18.32
N ASP A 318 -10.28 -15.83 18.40
CA ASP A 318 -10.54 -16.89 19.38
C ASP A 318 -9.87 -18.22 19.03
N SER A 319 -9.42 -18.39 17.78
CA SER A 319 -8.63 -19.54 17.34
C SER A 319 -7.11 -19.28 17.26
N GLY A 320 -6.67 -18.03 17.47
CA GLY A 320 -5.27 -17.63 17.35
C GLY A 320 -4.73 -17.82 15.94
N ARG A 321 -5.54 -17.49 14.92
CA ARG A 321 -5.18 -17.59 13.50
C ARG A 321 -5.03 -16.19 12.90
N THR A 322 -4.09 -16.04 11.97
CA THR A 322 -3.97 -14.86 11.11
C THR A 322 -5.04 -14.91 10.03
N LEU A 323 -5.76 -13.81 9.82
CA LEU A 323 -6.82 -13.73 8.83
C LEU A 323 -6.25 -13.50 7.43
N ILE A 324 -6.58 -14.37 6.47
CA ILE A 324 -6.41 -14.09 5.05
C ILE A 324 -7.67 -13.35 4.61
N LEU A 325 -7.51 -12.09 4.22
CA LEU A 325 -8.62 -11.27 3.76
C LEU A 325 -9.16 -11.80 2.42
N PRO A 326 -10.48 -11.75 2.15
CA PRO A 326 -10.99 -12.11 0.84
C PRO A 326 -10.70 -10.98 -0.17
N TYR A 327 -10.58 -11.32 -1.45
CA TYR A 327 -10.49 -10.33 -2.52
C TYR A 327 -11.77 -9.49 -2.62
N TYR A 328 -12.92 -10.16 -2.53
CA TYR A 328 -14.24 -9.59 -2.76
C TYR A 328 -15.30 -10.29 -1.93
N VAL A 329 -16.48 -9.70 -1.94
CA VAL A 329 -17.74 -10.25 -1.42
C VAL A 329 -18.83 -10.08 -2.49
N GLU A 330 -19.89 -10.86 -2.42
CA GLU A 330 -21.10 -10.61 -3.20
C GLU A 330 -22.05 -9.68 -2.41
N MET A 331 -22.33 -8.51 -2.99
CA MET A 331 -23.28 -7.54 -2.40
C MET A 331 -24.64 -7.62 -3.09
N ILE A 332 -25.70 -7.76 -2.30
CA ILE A 332 -27.09 -7.66 -2.75
C ILE A 332 -27.64 -6.30 -2.34
N GLN A 333 -27.70 -5.37 -3.29
CA GLN A 333 -28.17 -4.01 -3.06
C GLN A 333 -29.62 -3.85 -3.47
N ARG A 334 -30.45 -3.27 -2.58
CA ARG A 334 -31.80 -2.83 -2.92
C ARG A 334 -31.73 -1.47 -3.59
N GLN A 335 -32.07 -1.41 -4.87
CA GLN A 335 -32.14 -0.18 -5.64
C GLN A 335 -33.59 0.12 -6.00
N MET A 336 -33.92 1.40 -6.17
CA MET A 336 -35.25 1.82 -6.60
C MET A 336 -35.19 2.08 -8.12
N LYS A 337 -35.95 1.29 -8.89
CA LYS A 337 -36.02 1.38 -10.35
C LYS A 337 -37.30 2.09 -10.76
N LYS A 338 -37.19 3.10 -11.63
CA LYS A 338 -38.35 3.71 -12.27
C LYS A 338 -38.86 2.80 -13.38
N VAL A 339 -40.12 2.41 -13.30
CA VAL A 339 -40.83 1.66 -14.34
C VAL A 339 -42.10 2.44 -14.64
N GLY A 340 -42.04 3.28 -15.68
CA GLY A 340 -43.11 4.25 -15.97
C GLY A 340 -43.19 5.35 -14.87
N PRO A 341 -44.39 5.68 -14.35
CA PRO A 341 -44.54 6.63 -13.25
C PRO A 341 -44.15 6.03 -11.88
N ASP A 342 -44.06 4.70 -11.77
CA ASP A 342 -43.85 4.00 -10.52
C ASP A 342 -42.37 3.79 -10.22
N THR A 343 -42.06 3.71 -8.93
CA THR A 343 -40.72 3.35 -8.45
C THR A 343 -40.81 2.06 -7.67
N ILE A 344 -40.25 0.97 -8.22
CA ILE A 344 -40.29 -0.37 -7.61
C ILE A 344 -38.90 -0.75 -7.06
N PRO A 345 -38.84 -1.53 -5.97
CA PRO A 345 -37.57 -2.07 -5.49
C PRO A 345 -37.06 -3.16 -6.45
N GLU A 346 -35.81 -3.04 -6.87
CA GLU A 346 -35.03 -4.02 -7.61
C GLU A 346 -33.85 -4.46 -6.73
N TYR A 347 -33.58 -5.76 -6.65
CA TYR A 347 -32.40 -6.28 -5.96
C TYR A 347 -31.32 -6.55 -6.99
N LYS A 348 -30.26 -5.74 -6.95
CA LYS A 348 -29.10 -5.90 -7.83
C LYS A 348 -28.02 -6.69 -7.09
N ARG A 349 -27.59 -7.81 -7.69
CA ARG A 349 -26.42 -8.56 -7.22
C ARG A 349 -25.16 -7.96 -7.84
N ILE A 350 -24.15 -7.74 -7.00
CA ILE A 350 -22.80 -7.34 -7.39
C ILE A 350 -21.89 -8.48 -6.94
N PRO A 351 -21.58 -9.45 -7.82
CA PRO A 351 -20.89 -10.68 -7.44
C PRO A 351 -19.44 -10.47 -6.99
N THR A 352 -18.85 -9.34 -7.36
CA THR A 352 -17.42 -9.05 -7.23
C THR A 352 -17.18 -7.70 -6.57
N PHE A 353 -17.86 -7.43 -5.45
CA PHE A 353 -17.69 -6.18 -4.72
C PHE A 353 -16.39 -6.20 -3.90
N PRO A 354 -15.42 -5.29 -4.12
CA PRO A 354 -14.12 -5.37 -3.48
C PRO A 354 -14.20 -5.30 -1.96
N PHE A 355 -13.50 -6.21 -1.26
CA PHE A 355 -13.59 -6.32 0.20
C PHE A 355 -13.15 -5.05 0.93
N TYR A 356 -12.09 -4.39 0.46
CA TYR A 356 -11.58 -3.16 1.04
C TYR A 356 -12.57 -1.98 0.95
N ARG A 357 -13.64 -2.09 0.14
CA ARG A 357 -14.75 -1.11 0.09
C ARG A 357 -15.83 -1.37 1.15
N VAL A 358 -15.76 -2.48 1.87
CA VAL A 358 -16.69 -2.84 2.95
C VAL A 358 -16.16 -2.36 4.30
N VAL A 359 -14.89 -2.64 4.58
CA VAL A 359 -14.23 -2.36 5.86
C VAL A 359 -12.90 -1.64 5.61
N ASP A 360 -12.62 -0.62 6.42
CA ASP A 360 -11.31 0.03 6.45
C ASP A 360 -10.26 -0.98 6.94
N ILE A 361 -9.33 -1.35 6.06
CA ILE A 361 -8.28 -2.32 6.32
C ILE A 361 -7.43 -1.95 7.55
N ASN A 362 -7.26 -0.66 7.84
CA ASN A 362 -6.53 -0.22 9.04
C ASN A 362 -7.28 -0.50 10.34
N SER A 363 -8.60 -0.58 10.30
CA SER A 363 -9.37 -0.98 11.49
C SER A 363 -9.18 -2.46 11.80
N ILE A 364 -8.79 -3.28 10.81
CA ILE A 364 -8.54 -4.72 11.01
C ILE A 364 -7.19 -4.94 11.71
N SER A 365 -6.13 -4.22 11.34
CA SER A 365 -4.80 -4.37 11.97
C SER A 365 -4.80 -4.08 13.48
N GLY A 366 -5.70 -3.22 13.95
CA GLY A 366 -5.88 -2.95 15.38
C GLY A 366 -6.63 -4.05 16.16
N VAL A 367 -7.11 -5.08 15.47
CA VAL A 367 -8.02 -6.10 16.01
C VAL A 367 -7.45 -7.51 15.88
N VAL A 368 -6.92 -7.85 14.70
CA VAL A 368 -6.36 -9.18 14.40
C VAL A 368 -5.22 -9.06 13.39
N ASP A 369 -4.23 -9.94 13.50
CA ASP A 369 -3.21 -10.07 12.45
C ASP A 369 -3.89 -10.54 11.15
N TYR A 370 -3.54 -9.90 10.05
CA TYR A 370 -4.05 -10.27 8.73
C TYR A 370 -2.96 -10.27 7.67
N VAL A 371 -3.25 -10.96 6.57
CA VAL A 371 -2.50 -10.90 5.31
C VAL A 371 -3.46 -10.65 4.15
N GLU A 372 -2.95 -10.15 3.03
CA GLU A 372 -3.71 -9.90 1.82
C GLU A 372 -4.29 -11.18 1.21
N ALA A 373 -5.30 -11.03 0.36
CA ALA A 373 -5.96 -12.16 -0.28
C ALA A 373 -5.04 -13.02 -1.15
N SER A 374 -4.05 -12.40 -1.79
CA SER A 374 -3.05 -13.05 -2.65
C SER A 374 -1.90 -13.70 -1.89
N PHE A 375 -1.95 -13.74 -0.56
CA PHE A 375 -0.81 -14.13 0.26
C PHE A 375 -0.30 -15.54 -0.02
N ALA A 376 -1.21 -16.53 -0.11
CA ALA A 376 -0.83 -17.92 -0.36
C ALA A 376 -0.09 -18.07 -1.71
N LEU A 377 -0.62 -17.45 -2.76
CA LEU A 377 -0.02 -17.43 -4.09
C LEU A 377 1.34 -16.72 -4.08
N ASN A 378 1.39 -15.51 -3.52
CA ASN A 378 2.62 -14.73 -3.47
C ASN A 378 3.71 -15.46 -2.68
N ARG A 379 3.33 -16.16 -1.60
CA ARG A 379 4.24 -16.99 -0.83
C ARG A 379 4.80 -18.13 -1.66
N GLU A 380 3.96 -18.87 -2.36
CA GLU A 380 4.39 -19.96 -3.23
C GLU A 380 5.37 -19.44 -4.28
N LYS A 381 5.05 -18.32 -4.93
CA LYS A 381 5.92 -17.67 -5.92
C LYS A 381 7.29 -17.26 -5.36
N HIS A 382 7.34 -16.74 -4.13
CA HIS A 382 8.59 -16.25 -3.53
C HIS A 382 9.42 -17.35 -2.87
N THR A 383 8.77 -18.38 -2.32
CA THR A 383 9.42 -19.34 -1.42
C THR A 383 9.42 -20.77 -1.94
N GLY A 384 8.66 -21.04 -3.01
CA GLY A 384 8.42 -22.39 -3.55
C GLY A 384 7.62 -23.28 -2.60
N LYS A 385 6.99 -22.71 -1.56
CA LYS A 385 6.21 -23.43 -0.55
C LYS A 385 4.75 -22.99 -0.61
N ASP A 386 3.87 -23.96 -0.78
CA ASP A 386 2.44 -23.77 -0.72
C ASP A 386 1.97 -23.49 0.73
N VAL A 387 0.72 -23.03 0.85
CA VAL A 387 0.00 -23.00 2.12
C VAL A 387 -1.15 -24.00 2.00
N PRO A 388 -0.99 -25.23 2.54
CA PRO A 388 -2.03 -26.25 2.46
C PRO A 388 -3.33 -25.73 3.07
N LEU A 389 -4.40 -25.81 2.29
CA LEU A 389 -5.72 -25.32 2.64
C LEU A 389 -6.66 -26.47 2.98
N ASP A 390 -7.11 -26.50 4.23
CA ASP A 390 -8.23 -27.34 4.65
C ASP A 390 -9.53 -26.57 4.50
N ASN A 391 -10.58 -27.21 4.00
CA ASN A 391 -11.90 -26.58 3.87
C ASN A 391 -12.85 -27.03 4.97
N LEU A 392 -13.60 -26.06 5.51
CA LEU A 392 -14.71 -26.26 6.42
C LEU A 392 -15.93 -25.57 5.82
N VAL A 393 -16.83 -26.35 5.24
CA VAL A 393 -18.11 -25.83 4.73
C VAL A 393 -18.96 -25.43 5.93
N LEU A 394 -19.43 -24.17 5.95
CA LEU A 394 -20.32 -23.70 7.00
C LEU A 394 -21.71 -24.31 6.81
N ASP A 395 -22.22 -24.94 7.86
CA ASP A 395 -23.62 -25.35 7.96
C ASP A 395 -24.34 -24.60 9.10
N GLU A 396 -25.67 -24.55 9.04
CA GLU A 396 -26.50 -23.85 10.03
C GLU A 396 -26.29 -24.36 11.46
N LYS A 397 -26.03 -25.67 11.64
CA LYS A 397 -25.84 -26.27 12.97
C LYS A 397 -24.53 -25.81 13.60
N MET A 398 -23.53 -25.43 12.81
CA MET A 398 -22.30 -24.85 13.35
C MET A 398 -22.52 -23.47 13.98
N LEU A 399 -23.62 -22.80 13.67
CA LEU A 399 -23.96 -21.50 14.24
C LEU A 399 -24.76 -21.60 15.53
N GLU A 400 -25.25 -22.79 15.87
CA GLU A 400 -25.86 -23.04 17.17
C GLU A 400 -24.83 -22.92 18.29
N LEU A 401 -25.28 -22.48 19.47
CA LEU A 401 -24.46 -22.46 20.66
C LEU A 401 -24.06 -23.88 21.09
N GLU A 402 -22.81 -24.03 21.49
CA GLU A 402 -22.33 -25.24 22.15
C GLU A 402 -22.69 -25.17 23.65
N GLU A 403 -23.33 -26.24 24.11
CA GLU A 403 -23.86 -26.34 25.47
C GLU A 403 -22.78 -26.07 26.51
N GLY A 404 -23.06 -25.19 27.47
CA GLY A 404 -22.15 -24.84 28.55
C GLY A 404 -21.00 -23.90 28.19
N THR A 405 -20.81 -23.52 26.91
CA THR A 405 -19.70 -22.64 26.50
C THR A 405 -20.14 -21.21 26.15
N GLY A 406 -21.37 -21.04 25.67
CA GLY A 406 -21.85 -19.76 25.15
C GLY A 406 -21.22 -19.34 23.81
N TYR A 407 -20.43 -20.22 23.18
CA TYR A 407 -19.82 -20.00 21.86
C TYR A 407 -20.56 -20.78 20.77
N PRO A 408 -20.54 -20.33 19.51
CA PRO A 408 -21.03 -21.13 18.39
C PRO A 408 -20.18 -22.38 18.22
N LYS A 409 -20.81 -23.52 17.89
CA LYS A 409 -20.14 -24.80 17.60
C LYS A 409 -19.05 -24.67 16.54
N LEU A 410 -19.17 -23.67 15.65
CA LEU A 410 -18.19 -23.28 14.64
C LEU A 410 -16.80 -23.04 15.24
N LEU A 411 -16.69 -22.36 16.38
CA LEU A 411 -15.39 -22.11 17.03
C LEU A 411 -14.72 -23.43 17.41
N THR A 412 -15.49 -24.36 17.97
CA THR A 412 -14.99 -25.69 18.33
C THR A 412 -14.56 -26.48 17.11
N ARG A 413 -15.31 -26.41 16.00
CA ARG A 413 -14.90 -27.02 14.72
C ARG A 413 -13.58 -26.42 14.19
N VAL A 414 -13.43 -25.10 14.25
CA VAL A 414 -12.19 -24.41 13.86
C VAL A 414 -11.01 -24.84 14.74
N ARG A 415 -11.21 -24.96 16.05
CA ARG A 415 -10.20 -25.42 17.01
C ARG A 415 -9.83 -26.90 16.84
N GLN A 416 -10.79 -27.75 16.50
CA GLN A 416 -10.54 -29.17 16.17
C GLN A 416 -9.64 -29.32 14.93
N ARG A 417 -9.63 -28.34 14.03
CA ARG A 417 -8.70 -28.26 12.88
C ARG A 417 -7.36 -27.61 13.21
N SER A 418 -6.90 -27.70 14.46
CA SER A 418 -5.66 -27.05 14.93
C SER A 418 -4.40 -27.42 14.16
N GLY A 419 -4.34 -28.60 13.53
CA GLY A 419 -3.23 -29.05 12.68
C GLY A 419 -3.20 -28.43 11.28
N ALA A 420 -4.29 -27.81 10.82
CA ALA A 420 -4.37 -27.20 9.49
C ALA A 420 -3.56 -25.90 9.43
N ALA A 421 -2.63 -25.82 8.47
CA ALA A 421 -1.81 -24.63 8.22
C ALA A 421 -2.69 -23.43 7.82
N ALA A 422 -3.60 -23.62 6.86
CA ALA A 422 -4.70 -22.71 6.58
C ALA A 422 -6.05 -23.44 6.63
N LEU A 423 -7.07 -22.75 7.13
CA LEU A 423 -8.45 -23.23 7.16
C LEU A 423 -9.34 -22.24 6.40
N SER A 424 -9.98 -22.68 5.33
CA SER A 424 -11.02 -21.93 4.62
C SER A 424 -12.38 -22.27 5.20
N ILE A 425 -13.12 -21.27 5.65
CA ILE A 425 -14.55 -21.39 5.94
C ILE A 425 -15.31 -21.02 4.66
N GLU A 426 -15.97 -22.01 4.05
CA GLU A 426 -16.70 -21.81 2.80
C GLU A 426 -18.18 -21.55 3.09
N LEU A 427 -18.67 -20.41 2.61
CA LEU A 427 -20.06 -19.97 2.78
C LEU A 427 -20.93 -20.23 1.54
N GLN A 428 -20.44 -20.97 0.54
CA GLN A 428 -21.14 -21.12 -0.74
C GLN A 428 -22.57 -21.64 -0.55
N GLY A 429 -23.55 -20.86 -1.01
CA GLY A 429 -24.98 -21.17 -0.93
C GLY A 429 -25.63 -20.89 0.43
N PHE A 430 -24.87 -20.42 1.43
CA PHE A 430 -25.42 -20.00 2.71
C PHE A 430 -26.03 -18.60 2.58
N GLU A 431 -27.35 -18.54 2.34
CA GLU A 431 -28.08 -17.28 2.35
C GLU A 431 -28.57 -16.99 3.77
N MET A 432 -28.11 -15.89 4.37
CA MET A 432 -28.51 -15.51 5.74
C MET A 432 -30.02 -15.40 5.97
N ARG A 433 -30.81 -15.16 4.90
CA ARG A 433 -32.29 -15.19 4.98
C ARG A 433 -32.87 -16.55 5.40
N ASN A 434 -32.11 -17.63 5.22
CA ASN A 434 -32.50 -18.99 5.60
C ASN A 434 -32.11 -19.30 7.05
N ALA A 435 -31.17 -18.55 7.63
CA ALA A 435 -30.67 -18.77 8.98
C ALA A 435 -31.30 -17.78 9.96
N ALA A 436 -32.54 -18.02 10.37
CA ALA A 436 -33.26 -17.19 11.36
C ALA A 436 -32.53 -17.06 12.72
N THR A 437 -31.61 -17.97 13.02
CA THR A 437 -30.76 -17.98 14.23
C THR A 437 -29.44 -17.23 14.06
N PHE A 438 -29.04 -16.91 12.81
CA PHE A 438 -27.77 -16.24 12.53
C PHE A 438 -27.72 -14.85 13.18
N ASP A 439 -28.76 -14.04 13.00
CA ASP A 439 -28.76 -12.66 13.47
C ASP A 439 -28.65 -12.54 15.00
N SER A 440 -29.21 -13.47 15.79
CA SER A 440 -29.12 -13.36 17.25
C SER A 440 -27.83 -13.93 17.83
N VAL A 441 -27.36 -15.09 17.35
CA VAL A 441 -26.20 -15.79 17.92
C VAL A 441 -24.89 -15.25 17.37
N VAL A 442 -24.80 -15.08 16.04
CA VAL A 442 -23.58 -14.57 15.40
C VAL A 442 -23.37 -13.11 15.74
N GLU A 443 -24.42 -12.29 15.75
CA GLU A 443 -24.28 -10.89 16.15
C GLU A 443 -23.83 -10.76 17.60
N ALA A 444 -24.38 -11.56 18.52
CA ALA A 444 -23.94 -11.56 19.92
C ALA A 444 -22.48 -12.00 20.07
N TYR A 445 -22.09 -13.09 19.40
CA TYR A 445 -20.72 -13.61 19.43
C TYR A 445 -19.71 -12.62 18.81
N ALA A 446 -20.01 -12.07 17.64
CA ALA A 446 -19.13 -11.20 16.89
C ALA A 446 -19.25 -9.71 17.29
N LYS A 447 -20.09 -9.36 18.28
CA LYS A 447 -20.38 -7.98 18.69
C LYS A 447 -19.11 -7.17 18.99
N THR A 448 -18.16 -7.79 19.68
CA THR A 448 -16.90 -7.14 20.08
C THR A 448 -16.04 -6.83 18.86
N ALA A 449 -15.86 -7.79 17.94
CA ALA A 449 -15.15 -7.56 16.69
C ALA A 449 -15.89 -6.50 15.84
N LYS A 450 -17.19 -6.65 15.62
CA LYS A 450 -18.05 -5.71 14.85
C LYS A 450 -17.92 -4.28 15.36
N GLY A 451 -17.91 -4.06 16.67
CA GLY A 451 -17.77 -2.74 17.28
C GLY A 451 -16.40 -2.08 17.10
N LYS A 452 -15.36 -2.84 16.75
CA LYS A 452 -14.02 -2.32 16.47
C LYS A 452 -13.75 -2.11 14.97
N LEU A 453 -14.52 -2.78 14.10
CA LEU A 453 -14.40 -2.62 12.65
C LEU A 453 -15.00 -1.28 12.22
N ARG A 454 -14.25 -0.53 11.42
CA ARG A 454 -14.73 0.70 10.79
C ARG A 454 -15.29 0.34 9.40
N ILE A 455 -16.61 0.39 9.30
CA ILE A 455 -17.32 0.16 8.05
C ILE A 455 -17.20 1.39 7.15
N CYS A 456 -16.89 1.17 5.89
CA CYS A 456 -16.77 2.23 4.91
C CYS A 456 -18.15 2.86 4.65
N ARG A 457 -18.28 4.19 4.82
CA ARG A 457 -19.58 4.88 4.70
C ARG A 457 -20.13 4.90 3.28
N ASN A 458 -19.23 4.82 2.31
CA ASN A 458 -19.45 4.83 0.87
C ASN A 458 -19.68 3.43 0.27
N ILE A 459 -19.97 2.42 1.10
CA ILE A 459 -20.23 1.04 0.65
C ILE A 459 -21.45 0.95 -0.29
N ASP A 460 -22.39 1.90 -0.16
CA ASP A 460 -23.59 1.97 -0.99
C ASP A 460 -23.37 2.80 -2.28
N ASP A 461 -22.22 3.49 -2.40
CA ASP A 461 -21.90 4.32 -3.55
C ASP A 461 -21.46 3.45 -4.74
N LYS A 462 -21.91 3.81 -5.95
CA LYS A 462 -21.47 3.12 -7.17
C LYS A 462 -19.98 3.31 -7.43
N GLU A 463 -19.50 4.54 -7.22
CA GLU A 463 -18.13 4.98 -7.43
C GLU A 463 -17.66 5.79 -6.24
N THR A 464 -16.35 5.79 -6.00
CA THR A 464 -15.76 6.46 -4.84
C THR A 464 -14.70 7.44 -5.26
N ALA A 465 -15.04 8.72 -5.13
CA ALA A 465 -14.12 9.83 -5.36
C ALA A 465 -12.84 9.69 -4.53
N CYS A 466 -11.77 10.30 -5.03
CA CYS A 466 -10.40 10.12 -4.56
C CYS A 466 -10.16 10.33 -3.05
N GLU A 467 -10.96 11.18 -2.42
CA GLU A 467 -10.81 11.57 -1.01
C GLU A 467 -11.94 11.02 -0.13
N LYS A 468 -12.91 10.30 -0.72
CA LYS A 468 -14.12 9.84 -0.02
C LYS A 468 -14.07 8.37 0.36
N ARG A 469 -12.88 7.75 0.36
CA ARG A 469 -12.73 6.30 0.54
C ARG A 469 -12.79 5.92 2.01
N CYS A 470 -13.82 5.14 2.39
CA CYS A 470 -14.05 4.72 3.76
C CYS A 470 -14.13 5.88 4.77
N THR A 471 -14.45 7.09 4.29
CA THR A 471 -14.60 8.35 5.06
C THR A 471 -16.03 8.63 5.45
#